data_AF-A0A2V8DBK0-F1
#
_entry.id   AF-A0A2V8DBK0-F1
#
_cell.length_a   1.000
_cell.length_b   1.000
_cell.length_c   1.000
_cell.angle_alpha   90.00
_cell.angle_beta   90.00
_cell.angle_gamma   90.00
#
_symmetry.space_group_name_H-M   'P 1'
#
loop_
_entity.id
_entity.type
_entity.pdbx_description
1 polymer ?
#
loop_
_entity_poly.entity_id
_entity_poly.type
_entity_poly.pdbx_seq_one_letter_code
_entity_poly.pdbx_strand_id
1 'polypeptide(L)'
;MWGGDHIALTVANTATHIEFDCAHGDIPIILTVNARNELDVSGTFVREHGGPIRVGEMLDSHPAAYLGSITETTMMLTVRLTDTNEAIGAFTLSRGSPGRLVKCLLPLARG
;
A
#
# COMPACT_ATOMS: atom_id res chain seq x y z
N MET A 1 6.53 0.71 12.17
CA MET A 1 5.74 1.56 11.26
C MET A 1 6.68 2.34 10.35
N TRP A 2 6.22 2.61 9.13
CA TRP A 2 6.88 3.43 8.13
C TRP A 2 5.82 4.35 7.51
N GLY A 3 6.17 5.59 7.20
CA GLY A 3 5.21 6.56 6.68
C GLY A 3 5.83 7.51 5.70
N GLY A 4 5.05 7.90 4.70
CA GLY A 4 5.42 8.85 3.66
C GLY A 4 4.20 9.63 3.17
N ASP A 5 4.38 10.39 2.11
CA ASP A 5 3.25 11.04 1.44
C ASP A 5 2.43 9.98 0.71
N HIS A 6 1.11 10.01 0.89
CA HIS A 6 0.15 9.10 0.25
C HIS A 6 0.30 7.61 0.62
N ILE A 7 1.11 7.29 1.64
CA ILE A 7 1.35 5.91 2.07
C ILE A 7 1.65 5.78 3.57
N ALA A 8 1.12 4.73 4.18
CA ALA A 8 1.54 4.24 5.50
C ALA A 8 1.74 2.73 5.47
N LEU A 9 2.74 2.22 6.17
CA LEU A 9 3.03 0.79 6.23
C LEU A 9 3.25 0.33 7.68
N THR A 10 2.50 -0.69 8.07
CA THR A 10 2.58 -1.33 9.38
C THR A 10 2.98 -2.78 9.21
N VAL A 11 4.16 -3.14 9.73
CA VAL A 11 4.62 -4.52 9.81
C VAL A 11 4.09 -5.11 11.11
N ALA A 12 3.16 -6.05 11.02
CA ALA A 12 2.70 -6.87 12.13
C ALA A 12 3.54 -8.14 12.25
N ASN A 13 3.26 -8.95 13.27
CA ASN A 13 4.03 -10.17 13.55
C ASN A 13 3.89 -11.26 12.46
N THR A 14 2.86 -11.19 11.61
CA THR A 14 2.55 -12.23 10.62
C THR A 14 2.25 -11.69 9.22
N ALA A 15 2.00 -10.39 9.10
CA ALA A 15 1.60 -9.75 7.86
C ALA A 15 2.09 -8.30 7.84
N THR A 16 2.13 -7.72 6.65
CA THR A 16 2.32 -6.27 6.50
C THR A 16 1.06 -5.68 5.89
N HIS A 17 0.56 -4.62 6.52
CA HIS A 17 -0.55 -3.82 6.04
C HIS A 17 -0.03 -2.49 5.47
N ILE A 18 -0.54 -2.11 4.31
CA ILE A 18 -0.19 -0.87 3.63
C ILE A 18 -1.48 -0.09 3.37
N GLU A 19 -1.47 1.18 3.71
CA GLU A 19 -2.56 2.12 3.47
C GLU A 19 -2.13 3.13 2.42
N PHE A 20 -3.01 3.41 1.48
CA PHE A 20 -2.90 4.48 0.49
C PHE A 20 -4.13 5.42 0.63
N ASP A 21 -4.11 6.52 -0.13
CA ASP A 21 -5.20 7.49 -0.15
C ASP A 21 -6.57 6.86 -0.47
N CYS A 22 -6.62 5.95 -1.44
CA CYS A 22 -7.85 5.35 -1.93
C CYS A 22 -7.69 3.84 -2.14
N ALA A 23 -6.86 3.20 -1.34
CA ALA A 23 -6.61 1.78 -1.40
C ALA A 23 -5.95 1.29 -0.12
N HIS A 24 -5.98 -0.01 0.10
CA HIS A 24 -5.10 -0.70 1.02
C HIS A 24 -4.46 -1.90 0.35
N GLY A 25 -3.43 -2.46 0.97
CA GLY A 25 -2.76 -3.66 0.52
C GLY A 25 -2.30 -4.53 1.68
N ASP A 26 -2.31 -5.83 1.44
CA ASP A 26 -1.87 -6.84 2.40
C ASP A 26 -0.77 -7.70 1.80
N ILE A 27 0.30 -7.87 2.57
CA ILE A 27 1.37 -8.82 2.28
C ILE A 27 1.29 -9.90 3.36
N PRO A 28 0.99 -11.16 3.01
CA PRO A 28 0.73 -12.24 3.97
C PRO A 28 2.01 -12.81 4.61
N ILE A 29 3.07 -12.02 4.65
CA ILE A 29 4.35 -12.34 5.27
C ILE A 29 4.91 -11.11 5.99
N ILE A 30 5.82 -11.37 6.93
CA ILE A 30 6.66 -10.31 7.51
C ILE A 30 7.60 -9.81 6.41
N LEU A 31 7.69 -8.49 6.28
CA LEU A 31 8.63 -7.86 5.36
C LEU A 31 10.07 -8.24 5.75
N THR A 32 10.72 -9.03 4.91
CA THR A 32 12.15 -9.33 4.99
C THR A 32 12.86 -8.72 3.80
N VAL A 33 14.12 -8.32 3.99
CA VAL A 33 14.98 -7.84 2.91
C VAL A 33 16.03 -8.87 2.57
N ASN A 34 16.44 -8.90 1.31
CA ASN A 34 17.53 -9.74 0.86
C ASN A 34 18.90 -9.17 1.30
N ALA A 35 20.00 -9.85 0.94
CA ALA A 35 21.36 -9.42 1.28
C ALA A 35 21.79 -8.07 0.66
N ARG A 36 21.01 -7.52 -0.27
CA ARG A 36 21.22 -6.19 -0.88
C ARG A 36 20.30 -5.12 -0.28
N ASN A 37 19.61 -5.44 0.81
CA ASN A 37 18.57 -4.62 1.42
C ASN A 37 17.39 -4.30 0.47
N GLU A 38 17.11 -5.20 -0.47
CA GLU A 38 15.98 -5.06 -1.39
C GLU A 38 14.80 -5.90 -0.89
N LEU A 39 13.62 -5.41 -1.21
CA LEU A 39 12.32 -6.05 -1.01
C LEU A 39 11.79 -6.47 -2.38
N ASP A 40 11.34 -7.72 -2.49
CA ASP A 40 10.54 -8.20 -3.61
C ASP A 40 9.51 -9.19 -3.07
N VAL A 41 8.28 -8.72 -2.86
CA VAL A 41 7.22 -9.52 -2.24
C VAL A 41 5.89 -9.32 -2.97
N SER A 42 5.10 -10.38 -2.98
CA SER A 42 3.74 -10.37 -3.53
C SER A 42 2.71 -10.12 -2.43
N GLY A 43 1.63 -9.45 -2.79
CA GLY A 43 0.49 -9.21 -1.91
C GLY A 43 -0.77 -8.88 -2.70
N THR A 44 -1.73 -8.26 -2.04
CA THR A 44 -2.97 -7.73 -2.63
C THR A 44 -2.96 -6.22 -2.66
N PHE A 45 -3.75 -5.63 -3.54
CA PHE A 45 -4.08 -4.21 -3.59
C PHE A 45 -5.58 -4.09 -3.83
N VAL A 46 -6.29 -3.52 -2.85
CA VAL A 46 -7.74 -3.34 -2.89
C VAL A 46 -8.04 -1.87 -3.07
N ARG A 47 -8.70 -1.52 -4.17
CA ARG A 47 -9.14 -0.15 -4.41
C ARG A 47 -10.34 0.17 -3.51
N GLU A 48 -10.26 1.33 -2.88
CA GLU A 48 -11.31 1.90 -2.06
C GLU A 48 -11.99 3.04 -2.80
N HIS A 49 -13.24 3.30 -2.44
CA HIS A 49 -13.98 4.46 -2.90
C HIS A 49 -14.47 5.26 -1.69
N GLY A 50 -14.77 6.54 -1.93
CA GLY A 50 -15.42 7.35 -0.92
C GLY A 50 -16.80 6.80 -0.57
N GLY A 51 -17.17 6.90 0.70
CA GLY A 51 -18.52 6.62 1.20
C GLY A 51 -18.69 5.24 1.82
N PRO A 52 -19.92 4.91 2.25
CA PRO A 52 -20.21 3.62 2.86
C PRO A 52 -19.99 2.45 1.88
N ILE A 53 -19.38 1.37 2.37
CA ILE A 53 -19.36 0.08 1.67
C ILE A 53 -20.79 -0.45 1.61
N ARG A 54 -21.25 -0.87 0.44
CA ARG A 54 -22.60 -1.44 0.27
C ARG A 54 -22.62 -2.92 0.64
N VAL A 55 -23.74 -3.38 1.18
CA VAL A 55 -23.96 -4.82 1.39
C VAL A 55 -23.92 -5.54 0.04
N GLY A 56 -23.02 -6.51 -0.11
CA GLY A 56 -22.83 -7.27 -1.34
C GLY A 56 -21.91 -6.62 -2.37
N GLU A 57 -21.28 -5.49 -2.05
CA GLU A 57 -20.25 -4.89 -2.88
C GLU A 57 -19.05 -5.84 -3.04
N MET A 58 -18.68 -6.12 -4.28
CA MET A 58 -17.47 -6.88 -4.57
C MET A 58 -16.27 -5.95 -4.42
N LEU A 59 -15.29 -6.37 -3.62
CA LEU A 59 -14.04 -5.65 -3.48
C LEU A 59 -13.28 -5.65 -4.81
N ASP A 60 -12.81 -4.47 -5.21
CA ASP A 60 -11.95 -4.30 -6.37
C ASP A 60 -10.49 -4.65 -5.98
N SER A 61 -10.24 -5.97 -5.91
CA SER A 61 -9.00 -6.55 -5.38
C SER A 61 -8.14 -7.13 -6.49
N HIS A 62 -6.87 -6.75 -6.49
CA HIS A 62 -5.88 -7.17 -7.47
C HIS A 62 -4.64 -7.78 -6.81
N PRO A 63 -3.96 -8.75 -7.47
CA PRO A 63 -2.63 -9.17 -7.06
C PRO A 63 -1.61 -8.06 -7.35
N ALA A 64 -0.70 -7.81 -6.41
CA ALA A 64 0.28 -6.75 -6.50
C ALA A 64 1.70 -7.23 -6.18
N ALA A 65 2.69 -6.62 -6.83
CA ALA A 65 4.10 -6.77 -6.51
C ALA A 65 4.61 -5.49 -5.84
N TYR A 66 5.30 -5.69 -4.72
CA TYR A 66 5.89 -4.65 -3.87
C TYR A 66 7.41 -4.77 -3.95
N LEU A 67 8.01 -3.87 -4.72
CA LEU A 67 9.44 -3.84 -4.98
C LEU A 67 10.05 -2.66 -4.24
N GLY A 68 11.10 -2.87 -3.46
CA GLY A 68 11.67 -1.78 -2.69
C GLY A 68 13.12 -1.94 -2.32
N SER A 69 13.67 -0.89 -1.73
CA SER A 69 14.98 -0.87 -1.11
C SER A 69 14.89 -0.19 0.24
N ILE A 70 15.59 -0.74 1.22
CA ILE A 70 15.60 -0.24 2.59
C ILE A 70 17.01 0.18 2.96
N THR A 71 17.13 1.40 3.45
CA THR A 71 18.30 1.87 4.19
C THR A 71 17.95 1.90 5.69
N GLU A 72 18.85 2.36 6.55
CA GLU A 72 18.60 2.40 7.99
C GLU A 72 17.27 3.08 8.34
N THR A 73 16.99 4.25 7.74
CA THR A 73 15.83 5.08 8.07
C THR A 73 14.85 5.31 6.92
N THR A 74 15.22 4.98 5.69
CA THR A 74 14.42 5.29 4.48
C THR A 74 14.13 4.05 3.67
N MET A 75 12.88 3.91 3.21
CA MET A 75 12.42 2.87 2.30
C MET A 75 11.93 3.52 1.00
N MET A 76 12.42 3.05 -0.14
CA MET A 76 11.79 3.32 -1.44
C MET A 76 10.94 2.12 -1.80
N LEU A 77 9.69 2.35 -2.18
CA LEU A 77 8.73 1.29 -2.49
C LEU A 77 8.02 1.60 -3.81
N THR A 78 8.03 0.66 -4.74
CA THR A 78 7.30 0.69 -6.01
C THR A 78 6.23 -0.39 -5.97
N VAL A 79 5.02 -0.02 -6.39
CA VAL A 79 3.85 -0.90 -6.38
C VAL A 79 3.29 -1.03 -7.79
N ARG A 80 3.03 -2.26 -8.21
CA ARG A 80 2.39 -2.57 -9.50
C ARG A 80 1.38 -3.70 -9.35
N LEU A 81 0.30 -3.63 -10.12
CA LEU A 81 -0.66 -4.73 -10.25
C LEU A 81 -0.11 -5.76 -11.24
N THR A 82 -0.15 -7.04 -10.89
CA THR A 82 0.49 -8.09 -11.72
C THR A 82 -0.43 -8.71 -12.75
N ASP A 83 -1.74 -8.56 -12.58
CA ASP A 83 -2.77 -9.00 -13.53
C ASP A 83 -2.95 -8.03 -14.71
N THR A 84 -2.80 -6.73 -14.46
CA THR A 84 -3.01 -5.65 -15.44
C THR A 84 -1.72 -4.95 -15.88
N ASN A 85 -0.60 -5.17 -15.17
CA ASN A 85 0.65 -4.41 -15.29
C ASN A 85 0.50 -2.91 -15.01
N GLU A 86 -0.57 -2.49 -14.33
CA GLU A 86 -0.74 -1.10 -13.93
C GLU A 86 0.29 -0.70 -12.87
N ALA A 87 0.97 0.42 -13.11
CA ALA A 87 1.86 1.03 -12.12
C ALA A 87 1.03 1.90 -11.17
N ILE A 88 0.99 1.52 -9.89
CA ILE A 88 0.30 2.30 -8.86
C ILE A 88 1.14 3.51 -8.45
N GLY A 89 2.46 3.33 -8.31
CA GLY A 89 3.36 4.42 -8.01
C GLY A 89 4.66 4.01 -7.32
N ALA A 90 5.49 5.02 -7.07
CA ALA A 90 6.70 4.92 -6.27
C ALA A 90 6.61 5.87 -5.08
N PHE A 91 6.97 5.38 -3.91
CA PHE A 91 6.79 6.04 -2.62
C PHE A 91 8.09 6.04 -1.83
N THR A 92 8.29 7.08 -1.04
CA THR A 92 9.41 7.16 -0.07
C THR A 92 8.82 7.17 1.33
N LEU A 93 9.23 6.23 2.18
CA LEU A 93 8.78 6.09 3.55
C LEU A 93 9.94 6.26 4.53
N SER A 94 9.67 6.91 5.64
CA SER A 94 10.61 7.06 6.75
C SER A 94 10.23 6.16 7.91
N ARG A 95 11.23 5.47 8.49
CA ARG A 95 11.05 4.59 9.65
C ARG A 95 10.53 5.41 10.83
N GLY A 96 9.49 4.90 11.50
CA GLY A 96 8.92 5.54 12.69
C GLY A 96 8.14 6.83 12.41
N SER A 97 7.91 7.19 11.15
CA SER A 97 7.05 8.32 10.77
C SER A 97 5.62 7.86 10.51
N PRO A 98 4.60 8.68 10.83
CA PRO A 98 3.23 8.43 10.38
C PRO A 98 3.10 8.70 8.88
N GLY A 99 2.18 8.00 8.21
CA GLY A 99 1.83 8.32 6.82
C GLY A 99 0.95 9.56 6.72
N ARG A 100 1.10 10.31 5.62
CA ARG A 100 0.27 11.46 5.27
C ARG A 100 -0.72 11.05 4.19
N LEU A 101 -1.83 10.46 4.63
CA LEU A 101 -2.89 9.96 3.78
C LEU A 101 -3.99 11.01 3.59
N VAL A 102 -4.52 11.11 2.37
CA VAL A 102 -5.73 11.84 2.04
C VAL A 102 -6.78 10.84 1.60
N LYS A 103 -7.68 10.46 2.52
CA LYS A 103 -8.67 9.43 2.20
C LYS A 103 -9.65 9.91 1.12
N CYS A 104 -9.98 8.99 0.20
CA CYS A 104 -10.93 9.23 -0.88
C CYS A 104 -12.26 9.80 -0.36
N LEU A 105 -12.60 11.02 -0.81
CA LEU A 105 -13.89 11.62 -0.50
C LEU A 105 -14.96 11.12 -1.48
N LEU A 106 -16.20 11.02 -1.01
CA LEU A 106 -17.35 10.92 -1.91
C LEU A 106 -17.33 12.12 -2.87
N PRO A 107 -17.48 11.93 -4.19
CA PRO A 107 -17.80 13.06 -5.04
C PRO A 107 -19.10 13.67 -4.52
N LEU A 108 -19.05 14.94 -4.11
CA LEU A 108 -20.25 15.69 -3.78
C LEU A 108 -21.16 15.63 -5.02
N ALA A 109 -22.36 15.07 -4.86
CA ALA A 109 -23.35 15.08 -5.91
C ALA A 109 -23.55 16.55 -6.33
N ARG A 110 -23.13 16.88 -7.56
CA ARG A 110 -23.50 18.15 -8.17
C ARG A 110 -25.01 18.06 -8.40
N GLY A 111 -25.77 18.73 -7.53
CA GLY A 111 -27.22 18.85 -7.64
C GLY A 111 -27.65 19.68 -8.84
#